data_AF-A0A4R5H512-F1
#
_entry.id   AF-A0A4R5H512-F1
#
_cell.length_a   1.000
_cell.length_b   1.000
_cell.length_c   1.000
_cell.angle_alpha   90.00
_cell.angle_beta   90.00
_cell.angle_gamma   90.00
#
_symmetry.space_group_name_H-M   'P 1'
#
loop_
_entity.id
_entity.type
_entity.pdbx_description
1 polymer ?
#
loop_
_entity_poly.entity_id
_entity_poly.type
_entity_poly.pdbx_seq_one_letter_code
_entity_poly.pdbx_strand_id
1 'polypeptide(L)'
;MQLETWLKRIPTKTILTFFTLFLVNACAAQNQSRHLIADIAKDYFEVYAKRQDFKRFMSFYDDNAQFNDIIYGNHLSGKHEIAEFLNWNKGHFKLLSGNEILTVTSQTVEDNSVVTEGYFHQFSYDKQNLGPWLFIIKLEFNDQGKVVKQTDWINYTPREHFLGGQNMNNKLIKDK
;
A
#
# COMPACT_ATOMS: atom_id res chain seq x y z
N MET A 1 -9.28 -49.10 29.83
CA MET A 1 -10.75 -48.94 29.77
C MET A 1 -11.24 -47.92 30.80
N GLN A 2 -10.75 -46.67 30.77
CA GLN A 2 -11.19 -45.59 31.68
C GLN A 2 -11.21 -44.19 31.05
N LEU A 3 -10.75 -44.01 29.81
CA LEU A 3 -10.80 -42.71 29.11
C LEU A 3 -12.15 -42.43 28.43
N GLU A 4 -12.90 -43.46 28.04
CA GLU A 4 -14.16 -43.27 27.31
C GLU A 4 -15.34 -42.79 28.19
N THR A 5 -15.24 -42.90 29.51
CA THR A 5 -16.30 -42.48 30.43
C THR A 5 -16.24 -41.00 30.82
N TRP A 6 -15.13 -40.32 30.56
CA TRP A 6 -14.95 -38.90 30.92
C TRP A 6 -15.58 -37.93 29.92
N LEU A 7 -15.54 -38.26 28.62
CA LEU A 7 -16.09 -37.41 27.55
C LEU A 7 -17.62 -37.33 27.57
N LYS A 8 -18.32 -38.33 28.15
CA LYS A 8 -19.80 -38.36 28.25
C LYS A 8 -20.41 -37.46 29.33
N ARG A 9 -19.59 -36.81 30.16
CA ARG A 9 -20.06 -35.96 31.28
C ARG A 9 -19.98 -34.45 31.02
N ILE A 10 -19.46 -34.03 29.88
CA ILE A 10 -19.41 -32.59 29.56
C ILE A 10 -20.82 -32.16 29.15
N PRO A 11 -21.50 -31.28 29.92
CA PRO A 11 -22.82 -30.82 29.56
C PRO A 11 -22.77 -30.13 28.20
N THR A 12 -23.71 -30.43 27.29
CA THR A 12 -23.81 -29.81 25.95
C THR A 12 -23.85 -28.27 26.02
N LYS A 13 -24.40 -27.73 27.13
CA LYS A 13 -24.39 -26.29 27.44
C LYS A 13 -22.98 -25.73 27.65
N THR A 14 -22.09 -26.48 28.28
CA THR A 14 -20.69 -26.06 28.54
C THR A 14 -19.87 -26.06 27.25
N ILE A 15 -20.07 -27.06 26.38
CA ILE A 15 -19.44 -27.11 25.04
C ILE A 15 -19.89 -25.92 24.19
N LEU A 16 -21.20 -25.62 24.20
CA LEU A 16 -21.75 -24.49 23.45
C LEU A 16 -21.15 -23.16 23.93
N THR A 17 -21.06 -22.93 25.24
CA THR A 17 -20.48 -21.69 25.82
C THR A 17 -19.00 -21.52 25.45
N PHE A 18 -18.20 -22.59 25.49
CA PHE A 18 -16.79 -22.52 25.07
C PHE A 18 -16.67 -22.21 23.56
N PHE A 19 -17.56 -22.76 22.73
CA PHE A 19 -17.57 -22.49 21.30
C PHE A 19 -17.95 -21.03 20.99
N THR A 20 -18.95 -20.47 21.69
CA THR A 20 -19.30 -19.04 21.53
C THR A 20 -18.17 -18.12 22.00
N LEU A 21 -17.49 -18.42 23.10
CA LEU A 21 -16.31 -17.66 23.56
C LEU A 21 -15.16 -17.69 22.55
N PHE A 22 -14.97 -18.80 21.83
CA PHE A 22 -13.93 -18.93 20.82
C PHE A 22 -14.23 -18.08 19.56
N LEU A 23 -15.49 -18.04 19.12
CA LEU A 23 -15.91 -17.26 17.96
C LEU A 23 -15.81 -15.73 18.18
N VAL A 24 -16.08 -15.25 19.41
CA VAL A 24 -16.00 -13.81 19.72
C VAL A 24 -14.55 -13.31 19.72
N ASN A 25 -13.59 -14.13 20.16
CA ASN A 25 -12.17 -13.76 20.16
C ASN A 25 -11.57 -13.69 18.74
N ALA A 26 -12.04 -14.51 17.80
CA ALA A 26 -11.56 -14.49 16.42
C ALA A 26 -11.89 -13.17 15.70
N CYS A 27 -13.11 -12.64 15.88
CA CYS A 27 -13.51 -11.36 15.28
C CYS A 27 -12.71 -10.18 15.83
N ALA A 28 -12.38 -10.18 17.12
CA ALA A 28 -11.60 -9.11 17.74
C ALA A 28 -10.15 -9.07 17.20
N ALA A 29 -9.51 -10.23 17.03
CA ALA A 29 -8.16 -10.33 16.48
C ALA A 29 -8.06 -9.80 15.04
N GLN A 30 -9.06 -10.08 14.20
CA GLN A 30 -9.09 -9.61 12.81
C GLN A 30 -9.22 -8.07 12.72
N ASN A 31 -10.08 -7.46 13.53
CA ASN A 31 -10.23 -6.01 13.57
C ASN A 31 -8.94 -5.30 14.01
N GLN A 32 -8.23 -5.86 15.01
CA GLN A 32 -6.96 -5.30 15.48
C GLN A 32 -5.89 -5.34 14.38
N SER A 33 -5.77 -6.46 13.68
CA SER A 33 -4.83 -6.61 12.55
C SER A 33 -5.13 -5.62 11.43
N ARG A 34 -6.40 -5.45 11.06
CA ARG A 34 -6.81 -4.47 10.04
C ARG A 34 -6.45 -3.04 10.41
N HIS A 35 -6.67 -2.64 11.67
CA HIS A 35 -6.30 -1.30 12.13
C HIS A 35 -4.79 -1.07 12.07
N LEU A 36 -3.99 -2.06 12.46
CA LEU A 36 -2.53 -1.98 12.39
C LEU A 36 -2.04 -1.79 10.94
N ILE A 37 -2.57 -2.55 9.99
CA ILE A 37 -2.20 -2.43 8.57
C ILE A 37 -2.62 -1.06 8.01
N ALA A 38 -3.80 -0.56 8.39
CA ALA A 38 -4.25 0.78 8.00
C ALA A 38 -3.28 1.87 8.49
N ASP A 39 -2.85 1.80 9.76
CA ASP A 39 -1.91 2.77 10.34
C ASP A 39 -0.54 2.72 9.66
N ILE A 40 -0.02 1.52 9.37
CA ILE A 40 1.25 1.34 8.66
C ILE A 40 1.16 1.91 7.24
N ALA A 41 0.08 1.62 6.52
CA ALA A 41 -0.11 2.14 5.17
C ALA A 41 -0.24 3.67 5.17
N LYS A 42 -0.94 4.24 6.15
CA LYS A 42 -1.01 5.69 6.33
C LYS A 42 0.39 6.29 6.53
N ASP A 43 1.19 5.73 7.44
CA ASP A 43 2.56 6.20 7.68
C ASP A 43 3.46 6.06 6.44
N TYR A 44 3.32 4.95 5.70
CA TYR A 44 4.01 4.74 4.42
C TYR A 44 3.72 5.89 3.44
N PHE A 45 2.45 6.23 3.24
CA PHE A 45 2.05 7.29 2.31
C PHE A 45 2.42 8.69 2.82
N GLU A 46 2.40 8.95 4.13
CA GLU A 46 2.87 10.21 4.70
C GLU A 46 4.39 10.42 4.48
N VAL A 47 5.19 9.36 4.66
CA VAL A 47 6.62 9.39 4.36
C VAL A 47 6.86 9.58 2.86
N TYR A 48 6.10 8.85 2.03
CA TYR A 48 6.24 8.94 0.59
C TYR A 48 5.82 10.31 0.04
N ALA A 49 4.75 10.90 0.59
CA ALA A 49 4.27 12.23 0.22
C ALA A 49 5.32 13.32 0.50
N LYS A 50 6.09 13.20 1.58
CA LYS A 50 7.12 14.19 1.91
C LYS A 50 8.41 13.99 1.12
N ARG A 51 8.78 12.76 0.78
CA ARG A 51 10.06 12.37 0.15
C ARG A 51 11.32 12.90 0.86
N GLN A 52 11.24 13.10 2.18
CA GLN A 52 12.35 13.66 2.97
C GLN A 52 13.23 12.59 3.64
N ASP A 53 12.71 11.36 3.80
CA ASP A 53 13.42 10.29 4.50
C ASP A 53 13.34 8.98 3.70
N PHE A 54 14.24 8.84 2.74
CA PHE A 54 14.31 7.66 1.89
C PHE A 54 14.66 6.39 2.68
N LYS A 55 15.46 6.51 3.75
CA LYS A 55 15.81 5.37 4.60
C LYS A 55 14.57 4.84 5.32
N ARG A 56 13.75 5.73 5.89
CA ARG A 56 12.47 5.36 6.49
C ARG A 56 11.51 4.79 5.45
N PHE A 57 11.43 5.40 4.27
CA PHE A 57 10.62 4.87 3.17
C PHE A 57 11.00 3.43 2.81
N MET A 58 12.29 3.15 2.66
CA MET A 58 12.73 1.78 2.40
C MET A 58 12.59 0.85 3.62
N SER A 59 12.43 1.38 4.83
CA SER A 59 12.23 0.54 6.02
C SER A 59 10.89 -0.20 6.04
N PHE A 60 9.89 0.25 5.26
CA PHE A 60 8.61 -0.43 5.12
C PHE A 60 8.69 -1.73 4.31
N TYR A 61 9.70 -1.90 3.47
CA TYR A 61 9.82 -3.05 2.58
C TYR A 61 10.51 -4.24 3.27
N ASP A 62 9.98 -5.43 3.00
CA ASP A 62 10.65 -6.70 3.24
C ASP A 62 11.87 -6.85 2.30
N ASP A 63 12.89 -7.59 2.73
CA ASP A 63 14.11 -7.74 1.95
C ASP A 63 13.88 -8.47 0.61
N ASN A 64 12.87 -9.36 0.56
CA ASN A 64 12.49 -10.12 -0.63
C ASN A 64 11.25 -9.54 -1.36
N ALA A 65 10.89 -8.29 -1.06
CA ALA A 65 9.70 -7.66 -1.61
C ALA A 65 9.70 -7.64 -3.16
N GLN A 66 8.50 -7.64 -3.73
CA GLN A 66 8.26 -7.55 -5.17
C GLN A 66 7.66 -6.19 -5.53
N PHE A 67 8.05 -5.62 -6.66
CA PHE A 67 7.47 -4.37 -7.15
C PHE A 67 7.07 -4.51 -8.62
N ASN A 68 5.86 -4.06 -8.94
CA ASN A 68 5.35 -4.07 -10.31
C ASN A 68 4.80 -2.70 -10.69
N ASP A 69 5.40 -2.06 -11.69
CA ASP A 69 4.76 -0.92 -12.38
C ASP A 69 4.07 -1.46 -13.63
N ILE A 70 2.75 -1.51 -13.57
CA ILE A 70 1.95 -2.17 -14.61
C ILE A 70 1.97 -1.39 -15.93
N ILE A 71 2.10 -0.06 -15.87
CA ILE A 71 1.99 0.77 -17.07
C ILE A 71 3.33 0.82 -17.82
N TYR A 72 4.46 0.90 -17.12
CA TYR A 72 5.78 0.80 -17.76
C TYR A 72 6.30 -0.64 -17.89
N GLY A 73 5.65 -1.63 -17.28
CA GLY A 73 6.04 -3.04 -17.36
C GLY A 73 7.28 -3.38 -16.55
N ASN A 74 7.60 -2.60 -15.51
CA ASN A 74 8.73 -2.89 -14.63
C ASN A 74 8.34 -3.99 -13.64
N HIS A 75 9.22 -4.98 -13.48
CA HIS A 75 9.12 -6.05 -12.50
C HIS A 75 10.45 -6.13 -11.75
N LEU A 76 10.44 -5.81 -10.46
CA LEU A 76 11.64 -5.76 -9.63
C LEU A 76 11.54 -6.76 -8.49
N SER A 77 12.64 -7.43 -8.20
CA SER A 77 12.73 -8.48 -7.18
C SER A 77 13.75 -8.10 -6.12
N GLY A 78 13.27 -8.01 -4.88
CA GLY A 78 14.09 -7.70 -3.73
C GLY A 78 14.24 -6.21 -3.47
N LYS A 79 14.43 -5.88 -2.20
CA LYS A 79 14.47 -4.51 -1.68
C LYS A 79 15.55 -3.64 -2.31
N HIS A 80 16.67 -4.23 -2.72
CA HIS A 80 17.76 -3.49 -3.35
C HIS A 80 17.33 -2.90 -4.71
N GLU A 81 16.75 -3.72 -5.59
CA GLU A 81 16.27 -3.26 -6.90
C GLU A 81 15.16 -2.21 -6.75
N ILE A 82 14.24 -2.45 -5.81
CA ILE A 82 13.17 -1.50 -5.48
C ILE A 82 13.75 -0.17 -5.00
N ALA A 83 14.74 -0.21 -4.09
CA ALA A 83 15.42 0.99 -3.62
C ALA A 83 16.06 1.74 -4.79
N GLU A 84 16.80 1.04 -5.65
CA GLU A 84 17.50 1.65 -6.79
C GLU A 84 16.53 2.32 -7.77
N PHE A 85 15.34 1.75 -7.98
CA PHE A 85 14.27 2.30 -8.83
C PHE A 85 13.55 3.50 -8.21
N LEU A 86 13.20 3.41 -6.92
CA LEU A 86 12.44 4.46 -6.22
C LEU A 86 13.33 5.59 -5.66
N ASN A 87 14.65 5.50 -5.81
CA ASN A 87 15.59 6.45 -5.23
C ASN A 87 15.48 7.85 -5.86
N TRP A 88 14.62 8.67 -5.27
CA TRP A 88 14.43 10.06 -5.68
C TRP A 88 15.64 10.96 -5.38
N ASN A 89 16.66 10.48 -4.66
CA ASN A 89 17.91 11.22 -4.43
C ASN A 89 18.93 11.05 -5.56
N LYS A 90 18.71 10.13 -6.52
CA LYS A 90 19.62 9.92 -7.65
C LYS A 90 19.63 11.06 -8.67
N GLY A 91 18.59 11.89 -8.69
CA GLY A 91 18.43 12.98 -9.63
C GLY A 91 17.98 14.27 -8.96
N HIS A 92 17.76 15.31 -9.77
CA HIS A 92 17.34 16.61 -9.30
C HIS A 92 15.82 16.70 -9.20
N PHE A 93 15.27 16.29 -8.05
CA PHE A 93 13.86 16.40 -7.75
C PHE A 93 13.47 17.79 -7.21
N LYS A 94 12.36 18.34 -7.69
CA LYS A 94 11.78 19.60 -7.19
C LYS A 94 10.25 19.58 -7.27
N LEU A 95 9.57 19.93 -6.17
CA LEU A 95 8.13 20.20 -6.21
C LEU A 95 7.84 21.49 -6.98
N LEU A 96 6.84 21.46 -7.86
CA LEU A 96 6.40 22.65 -8.60
C LEU A 96 5.29 23.42 -7.87
N SER A 97 4.61 22.78 -6.92
CA SER A 97 3.64 23.41 -6.03
C SER A 97 3.44 22.58 -4.76
N GLY A 98 3.06 23.21 -3.65
CA GLY A 98 2.79 22.52 -2.39
C GLY A 98 4.07 22.01 -1.71
N ASN A 99 3.86 21.18 -0.68
CA ASN A 99 4.91 20.57 0.16
C ASN A 99 4.93 19.03 0.08
N GLU A 100 3.98 18.44 -0.64
CA GLU A 100 3.83 16.99 -0.77
C GLU A 100 3.82 16.59 -2.24
N ILE A 101 4.43 15.45 -2.57
CA ILE A 101 4.49 14.91 -3.94
C ILE A 101 3.21 14.18 -4.35
N LEU A 102 2.40 13.74 -3.39
CA LEU A 102 1.16 13.04 -3.65
C LEU A 102 0.10 13.38 -2.62
N THR A 103 -1.16 13.24 -3.01
CA THR A 103 -2.33 13.26 -2.12
C THR A 103 -3.03 11.91 -2.21
N VAL A 104 -3.32 11.31 -1.05
CA VAL A 104 -4.19 10.13 -0.94
C VAL A 104 -5.63 10.60 -0.85
N THR A 105 -6.50 10.02 -1.67
CA THR A 105 -7.95 10.36 -1.71
C THR A 105 -8.82 9.25 -1.14
N SER A 106 -8.36 8.00 -1.20
CA SER A 106 -9.07 6.84 -0.65
C SER A 106 -8.06 5.76 -0.26
N GLN A 107 -8.39 5.02 0.81
CA GLN A 107 -7.69 3.79 1.20
C GLN A 107 -8.72 2.73 1.60
N THR A 108 -8.57 1.54 1.03
CA THR A 108 -9.37 0.37 1.41
C THR A 108 -8.43 -0.72 1.92
N VAL A 109 -8.74 -1.27 3.09
CA VAL A 109 -7.95 -2.34 3.72
C VAL A 109 -8.74 -3.65 3.67
N GLU A 110 -8.12 -4.68 3.11
CA GLU A 110 -8.64 -6.03 3.03
C GLU A 110 -7.54 -7.01 3.45
N ASP A 111 -7.79 -7.76 4.52
CA ASP A 111 -6.81 -8.65 5.16
C ASP A 111 -5.45 -7.96 5.40
N ASN A 112 -4.39 -8.47 4.77
CA ASN A 112 -3.03 -7.94 4.82
C ASN A 112 -2.69 -7.05 3.61
N SER A 113 -3.70 -6.51 2.94
CA SER A 113 -3.54 -5.68 1.74
C SER A 113 -4.21 -4.32 1.89
N VAL A 114 -3.63 -3.30 1.27
CA VAL A 114 -4.20 -1.96 1.18
C VAL A 114 -4.20 -1.51 -0.27
N VAL A 115 -5.35 -1.07 -0.75
CA VAL A 115 -5.50 -0.39 -2.03
C VAL A 115 -5.65 1.10 -1.76
N THR A 116 -4.73 1.89 -2.30
CA THR A 116 -4.70 3.34 -2.14
C THR A 116 -4.92 4.02 -3.46
N GLU A 117 -5.87 4.95 -3.49
CA GLU A 117 -6.14 5.80 -4.64
C GLU A 117 -5.73 7.24 -4.35
N GLY A 118 -5.18 7.92 -5.34
CA GLY A 118 -4.78 9.30 -5.18
C GLY A 118 -4.19 9.88 -6.45
N TYR A 119 -3.39 10.92 -6.27
CA TYR A 119 -2.63 11.50 -7.36
C TYR A 119 -1.29 12.04 -6.91
N PHE A 120 -0.30 11.97 -7.80
CA PHE A 120 0.93 12.73 -7.71
C PHE A 120 0.67 14.18 -8.15
N HIS A 121 1.18 15.13 -7.38
CA HIS A 121 1.24 16.54 -7.79
C HIS A 121 2.27 16.73 -8.91
N GLN A 122 2.30 17.92 -9.52
CA GLN A 122 3.32 18.27 -10.48
C GLN A 122 4.69 18.45 -9.82
N PHE A 123 5.72 17.91 -10.45
CA PHE A 123 7.10 18.00 -10.00
C PHE A 123 8.04 18.09 -11.19
N SER A 124 9.27 18.50 -10.94
CA SER A 124 10.37 18.41 -11.89
C SER A 124 11.34 17.32 -11.44
N TYR A 125 11.80 16.51 -12.38
CA TYR A 125 12.91 15.57 -12.20
C TYR A 125 13.87 15.74 -13.37
N ASP A 126 15.14 16.04 -13.09
CA ASP A 126 16.17 16.28 -14.11
C ASP A 126 15.72 17.25 -15.22
N LYS A 127 15.08 18.35 -14.80
CA LYS A 127 14.55 19.45 -15.64
C LYS A 127 13.33 19.09 -16.49
N GLN A 128 12.81 17.86 -16.39
CA GLN A 128 11.56 17.48 -17.02
C GLN A 128 10.40 17.71 -16.06
N ASN A 129 9.34 18.37 -16.52
CA ASN A 129 8.12 18.53 -15.75
C ASN A 129 7.25 17.29 -15.92
N LEU A 130 6.90 16.68 -14.79
CA LEU A 130 6.17 15.43 -14.67
C LEU A 130 4.92 15.66 -13.83
N GLY A 131 3.95 14.75 -13.96
CA GLY A 131 2.66 14.87 -13.29
C GLY A 131 1.77 15.99 -13.87
N PRO A 132 0.59 16.20 -13.25
CA PRO A 132 0.06 15.39 -12.17
C PRO A 132 -0.40 14.02 -12.72
N TRP A 133 -0.40 12.99 -11.89
CA TRP A 133 -0.76 11.63 -12.32
C TRP A 133 -1.69 10.97 -11.31
N LEU A 134 -2.86 10.51 -11.76
CA LEU A 134 -3.70 9.62 -10.97
C LEU A 134 -2.96 8.30 -10.70
N PHE A 135 -3.14 7.73 -9.52
CA PHE A 135 -2.59 6.41 -9.19
C PHE A 135 -3.60 5.54 -8.46
N ILE A 136 -3.43 4.24 -8.66
CA ILE A 136 -3.86 3.19 -7.73
C ILE A 136 -2.59 2.43 -7.34
N ILE A 137 -2.32 2.31 -6.05
CA ILE A 137 -1.19 1.57 -5.51
C ILE A 137 -1.75 0.51 -4.57
N LYS A 138 -1.44 -0.76 -4.83
CA LYS A 138 -1.74 -1.87 -3.93
C LYS A 138 -0.49 -2.28 -3.17
N LEU A 139 -0.57 -2.30 -1.85
CA LEU A 139 0.45 -2.83 -0.95
C LEU A 139 -0.05 -4.13 -0.32
N GLU A 140 0.78 -5.17 -0.33
CA GLU A 140 0.54 -6.43 0.38
C GLU A 140 1.62 -6.59 1.45
N PHE A 141 1.21 -6.94 2.67
CA PHE A 141 2.06 -6.94 3.87
C PHE A 141 2.27 -8.36 4.43
N ASN A 142 3.43 -8.61 5.04
CA ASN A 142 3.65 -9.79 5.89
C ASN A 142 3.17 -9.56 7.34
N ASP A 143 3.26 -10.60 8.16
CA ASP A 143 2.87 -10.56 9.58
C ASP A 143 3.68 -9.57 10.43
N GLN A 144 4.82 -9.10 9.93
CA GLN A 144 5.65 -8.07 10.56
C GLN A 144 5.27 -6.65 10.09
N GLY A 145 4.23 -6.51 9.27
CA GLY A 145 3.80 -5.24 8.71
C GLY A 145 4.76 -4.69 7.64
N LYS A 146 5.59 -5.54 7.02
CA LYS A 146 6.46 -5.15 5.91
C LYS A 146 5.78 -5.40 4.58
N VAL A 147 5.95 -4.46 3.65
CA VAL A 147 5.51 -4.60 2.26
C VAL A 147 6.28 -5.74 1.62
N VAL A 148 5.58 -6.81 1.25
CA VAL A 148 6.13 -7.93 0.47
C VAL A 148 5.81 -7.81 -1.01
N LYS A 149 4.80 -7.01 -1.37
CA LYS A 149 4.49 -6.70 -2.76
C LYS A 149 3.87 -5.32 -2.90
N GLN A 150 4.39 -4.54 -3.83
CA GLN A 150 3.76 -3.31 -4.32
C GLN A 150 3.38 -3.48 -5.79
N THR A 151 2.17 -3.04 -6.14
CA THR A 151 1.71 -2.98 -7.53
C THR A 151 1.14 -1.60 -7.83
N ASP A 152 1.71 -0.93 -8.82
CA ASP A 152 1.40 0.44 -9.19
C ASP A 152 0.68 0.48 -10.53
N TRP A 153 -0.46 1.17 -10.55
CA TRP A 153 -1.17 1.61 -11.76
C TRP A 153 -1.17 3.13 -11.78
N ILE A 154 -0.18 3.71 -12.45
CA ILE A 154 -0.01 5.16 -12.51
C ILE A 154 -0.35 5.66 -13.91
N ASN A 155 -1.26 6.63 -13.99
CA ASN A 155 -1.66 7.23 -15.25
C ASN A 155 -0.63 8.25 -15.74
N TYR A 156 0.53 7.78 -16.23
CA TYR A 156 1.57 8.65 -16.77
C TYR A 156 1.10 9.44 -18.01
N THR A 157 1.47 10.72 -18.08
CA THR A 157 1.24 11.61 -19.24
C THR A 157 2.40 12.60 -19.43
N PRO A 158 2.68 13.06 -20.67
CA PRO A 158 1.98 12.69 -21.91
C PRO A 158 2.30 11.25 -22.33
N ARG A 159 1.29 10.50 -22.78
CA ARG A 159 1.50 9.18 -23.39
C ARG A 159 1.73 9.43 -24.88
N GLU A 160 2.94 9.19 -25.37
CA GLU A 160 3.28 9.42 -26.78
C GLU A 160 2.47 8.52 -27.74
N HIS A 161 1.84 7.44 -27.25
CA HIS A 161 1.22 6.40 -28.08
C HIS A 161 -0.13 5.85 -27.56
N PHE A 162 -1.07 6.71 -27.16
CA PHE A 162 -2.47 6.25 -26.96
C PHE A 162 -3.34 6.63 -28.15
N LEU A 163 -4.11 5.66 -28.67
CA LEU A 163 -4.97 5.75 -29.86
C LEU A 163 -6.25 6.60 -29.63
N GLY A 164 -6.13 7.72 -28.93
CA GLY A 164 -7.25 8.56 -28.48
C GLY A 164 -7.64 8.35 -27.01
N GLY A 165 -8.58 9.18 -26.53
CA GLY A 165 -9.02 9.23 -25.12
C GLY A 165 -8.69 10.55 -24.44
N GLN A 166 -9.54 10.97 -23.49
CA GLN A 166 -9.28 12.20 -22.72
C GLN A 166 -8.14 12.00 -21.72
N ASN A 167 -7.24 12.98 -21.61
CA ASN A 167 -6.28 13.00 -20.51
C ASN A 167 -7.00 13.29 -19.18
N MET A 168 -7.24 12.23 -18.41
CA MET A 168 -7.92 12.31 -17.11
C MET A 168 -7.14 13.10 -16.06
N ASN A 169 -5.81 13.23 -16.21
CA ASN A 169 -4.99 14.04 -15.30
C ASN A 169 -5.28 15.54 -15.43
N ASN A 170 -5.86 16.01 -16.55
CA ASN A 170 -6.20 17.41 -16.74
C ASN A 170 -7.21 17.93 -15.70
N LYS A 171 -8.02 17.05 -15.10
CA LYS A 171 -8.95 17.43 -14.03
C LYS A 171 -8.20 17.96 -12.80
N LEU A 172 -7.04 17.37 -12.49
CA LEU A 172 -6.19 17.75 -11.35
C LEU A 172 -5.55 19.14 -11.50
N ILE A 173 -5.53 19.69 -12.71
CA ILE A 173 -4.98 21.03 -13.00
C ILE A 173 -6.07 22.10 -12.89
N LYS A 174 -7.33 21.74 -13.17
CA LYS A 174 -8.46 22.68 -13.25
C LYS A 174 -9.10 23.01 -11.89
N ASP A 175 -8.85 22.20 -10.86
CA ASP A 175 -9.42 22.36 -9.53
C ASP A 175 -8.51 23.19 -8.57
N LYS A 176 -7.60 24.01 -9.13
CA LYS A 176 -6.81 25.02 -8.42
C LYS A 176 -7.30 26.42 -8.78
#